data_AF-K2BZ03-F1
#
_entry.id   AF-K2BZ03-F1
#
_cell.length_a   1.000
_cell.length_b   1.000
_cell.length_c   1.000
_cell.angle_alpha   90.00
_cell.angle_beta   90.00
_cell.angle_gamma   90.00
#
_symmetry.space_group_name_H-M   'P 1'
#
loop_
_entity.id
_entity.type
_entity.pdbx_description
1 polymer ?
#
loop_
_entity_poly.entity_id
_entity_poly.type
_entity_poly.pdbx_seq_one_letter_code
_entity_poly.pdbx_strand_id
1 'polypeptide(L)'
;MILWDIYEISSPEELLHNVKARGKIRKFSISINQDLIIENASDIENTVRFGVPAGADVKQIASFITTIFPTTKVTLVKEKTMNPVLSKLLINDIERYSII
;
A
#
# COMPACT_ATOMS: atom_id res chain seq x y z
N MET A 1 -3.06 19.96 -2.71
CA MET A 1 -3.65 18.74 -2.13
C MET A 1 -2.77 17.57 -2.52
N ILE A 2 -2.48 16.64 -1.60
CA ILE A 2 -1.62 15.49 -1.90
C ILE A 2 -2.48 14.39 -2.52
N LEU A 3 -2.04 13.90 -3.67
CA LEU A 3 -2.60 12.72 -4.33
C LEU A 3 -1.70 11.53 -4.04
N TRP A 4 -2.28 10.34 -4.00
CA TRP A 4 -1.59 9.12 -3.63
C TRP A 4 -1.80 8.04 -4.68
N ASP A 5 -0.70 7.39 -5.08
CA ASP A 5 -0.74 6.16 -5.87
C ASP A 5 -0.72 4.98 -4.90
N ILE A 6 -1.73 4.12 -5.01
CA ILE A 6 -1.98 3.00 -4.12
C ILE A 6 -1.50 1.71 -4.78
N TYR A 7 -0.69 0.97 -4.04
CA TYR A 7 -0.14 -0.31 -4.42
C TYR A 7 -0.63 -1.41 -3.48
N GLU A 8 -0.87 -2.58 -4.06
CA GLU A 8 -1.21 -3.80 -3.35
C GLU A 8 -0.01 -4.76 -3.34
N ILE A 9 0.24 -5.35 -2.17
CA ILE A 9 1.21 -6.40 -1.93
C ILE A 9 0.42 -7.67 -1.68
N SER A 10 0.60 -8.67 -2.54
CA SER A 10 0.03 -10.00 -2.40
C SER A 10 1.13 -11.05 -2.53
N SER A 11 0.97 -12.19 -1.88
CA SER A 11 1.85 -13.34 -2.02
C SER A 11 1.03 -14.63 -2.06
N PRO A 12 1.38 -15.59 -2.94
CA PRO A 12 0.75 -16.91 -2.95
C PRO A 12 1.22 -17.80 -1.78
N GLU A 13 2.35 -17.50 -1.16
CA GLU A 13 3.02 -18.41 -0.21
C GLU A 13 3.32 -17.77 1.16
N GLU A 14 3.56 -16.46 1.19
CA GLU A 14 4.04 -15.77 2.38
C GLU A 14 2.90 -15.07 3.13
N LEU A 15 2.90 -15.20 4.47
CA LEU A 15 2.03 -14.41 5.32
C LEU A 15 2.54 -12.97 5.38
N LEU A 16 1.69 -12.01 5.00
CA LEU A 16 1.94 -10.57 5.08
C LEU A 16 1.30 -9.96 6.33
N HIS A 17 0.25 -10.60 6.86
CA HIS A 17 -0.37 -10.20 8.13
C HIS A 17 0.35 -10.84 9.31
N ASN A 18 0.31 -10.19 10.48
CA ASN A 18 0.89 -10.67 11.74
C ASN A 18 2.43 -10.92 11.74
N VAL A 19 3.14 -10.65 10.64
CA VAL A 19 4.60 -10.79 10.52
C VAL A 19 5.37 -9.46 10.59
N LYS A 20 4.72 -8.40 11.10
CA LYS A 20 5.26 -7.03 11.16
C LYS A 20 5.65 -6.44 9.78
N ALA A 21 5.09 -6.94 8.67
CA ALA A 21 5.38 -6.47 7.31
C ALA A 21 5.25 -4.94 7.19
N ARG A 22 4.11 -4.39 7.62
CA ARG A 22 3.85 -2.94 7.61
C ARG A 22 4.90 -2.13 8.37
N GLY A 23 5.32 -2.63 9.53
CA GLY A 23 6.35 -1.99 10.35
C GLY A 23 7.72 -1.98 9.68
N LYS A 24 8.11 -3.10 9.03
CA LYS A 24 9.36 -3.19 8.26
C LYS A 24 9.36 -2.22 7.07
N ILE A 25 8.28 -2.21 6.29
CA ILE A 25 8.12 -1.34 5.11
C ILE A 25 8.12 0.14 5.52
N ARG A 26 7.37 0.52 6.56
CA ARG A 26 7.37 1.89 7.09
C ARG A 26 8.75 2.32 7.60
N LYS A 27 9.48 1.44 8.29
CA LYS A 27 10.84 1.74 8.76
C LYS A 27 11.78 1.99 7.57
N PHE A 28 11.66 1.18 6.52
CA PHE A 28 12.47 1.34 5.31
C PHE A 28 12.13 2.64 4.57
N SER A 29 10.85 3.00 4.41
CA SER A 29 10.46 4.24 3.74
C SER A 29 11.03 5.48 4.43
N ILE A 30 11.04 5.50 5.77
CA ILE A 30 11.69 6.56 6.56
C ILE A 30 13.19 6.63 6.27
N SER A 31 13.87 5.48 6.15
CA SER A 31 15.32 5.46 5.91
C SER A 31 15.74 6.00 4.54
N ILE A 32 14.84 5.98 3.56
CA ILE A 32 15.06 6.53 2.22
C ILE A 32 14.38 7.90 2.02
N ASN A 33 13.88 8.51 3.11
CA ASN A 33 13.16 9.79 3.10
C ASN A 33 11.97 9.83 2.12
N GLN A 34 11.18 8.75 2.11
CA GLN A 34 10.00 8.60 1.26
C GLN A 34 8.73 8.54 2.12
N ASP A 35 7.79 9.47 1.86
CA ASP A 35 6.46 9.46 2.45
C ASP A 35 5.68 8.20 2.02
N LEU A 36 5.04 7.56 2.99
CA LEU A 36 4.28 6.33 2.79
C LEU A 36 3.20 6.17 3.84
N ILE A 37 2.00 5.78 3.40
CA ILE A 37 0.92 5.28 4.24
C ILE A 37 0.73 3.80 3.97
N ILE A 38 0.33 3.02 4.97
CA ILE A 38 0.27 1.56 4.83
C ILE A 38 -0.75 0.91 5.77
N GLU A 39 -1.61 0.05 5.24
CA GLU A 39 -2.64 -0.66 5.99
C GLU A 39 -2.74 -2.13 5.54
N ASN A 40 -3.30 -2.96 6.41
CA ASN A 40 -3.77 -4.27 5.98
C ASN A 40 -5.07 -4.06 5.18
N ALA A 41 -5.21 -4.75 4.06
CA ALA A 41 -6.52 -4.92 3.45
C ALA A 41 -7.43 -5.69 4.42
N SER A 42 -8.65 -5.21 4.58
CA SER A 42 -9.73 -5.85 5.33
C SER A 42 -10.68 -6.62 4.42
N ASP A 43 -10.62 -6.35 3.12
CA ASP A 43 -11.49 -6.89 2.08
C ASP A 43 -10.84 -8.03 1.27
N ILE A 44 -9.53 -8.23 1.40
CA ILE A 44 -8.78 -9.32 0.76
C ILE A 44 -7.88 -9.96 1.81
N GLU A 45 -7.93 -11.30 1.89
CA GLU A 45 -7.10 -12.06 2.82
C GLU A 45 -5.60 -11.86 2.51
N ASN A 46 -4.80 -11.82 3.58
CA ASN A 46 -3.34 -11.80 3.51
C ASN A 46 -2.74 -10.70 2.59
N THR A 47 -3.43 -9.57 2.48
CA THR A 47 -3.06 -8.49 1.55
C THR A 47 -2.70 -7.22 2.30
N VAL A 48 -1.60 -6.58 1.92
CA VAL A 48 -1.18 -5.28 2.48
C VAL A 48 -1.20 -4.25 1.38
N ARG A 49 -1.70 -3.06 1.66
CA ARG A 49 -1.68 -1.95 0.70
C ARG A 49 -0.87 -0.80 1.26
N PHE A 50 -0.12 -0.15 0.40
CA PHE A 50 0.59 1.07 0.73
C PHE A 50 0.30 2.15 -0.31
N GLY A 51 0.34 3.40 0.12
CA GLY A 51 0.24 4.56 -0.75
C GLY A 51 1.52 5.37 -0.69
N VAL A 52 1.96 5.90 -1.83
CA VAL A 52 3.02 6.91 -1.93
C VAL A 52 2.45 8.16 -2.61
N PRO A 53 3.03 9.36 -2.40
CA PRO A 53 2.61 10.55 -3.13
C PRO A 53 2.65 10.30 -4.65
N ALA A 54 1.66 10.80 -5.36
CA ALA A 54 1.49 10.51 -6.78
C ALA A 54 2.73 10.94 -7.59
N GLY A 55 3.24 10.05 -8.44
CA GLY A 55 4.47 10.26 -9.21
C GLY A 55 5.78 10.06 -8.43
N ALA A 56 5.73 9.64 -7.16
CA ALA A 56 6.94 9.26 -6.42
C ALA A 56 7.51 7.92 -6.92
N ASP A 57 8.83 7.75 -6.89
CA ASP A 57 9.47 6.51 -7.33
C ASP A 57 9.25 5.38 -6.31
N VAL A 58 8.52 4.34 -6.71
CA VAL A 58 8.20 3.18 -5.87
C VAL A 58 9.25 2.07 -5.95
N LYS A 59 10.23 2.13 -6.87
CA LYS A 59 11.15 1.03 -7.16
C LYS A 59 11.90 0.56 -5.92
N GLN A 60 12.42 1.48 -5.10
CA GLN A 60 13.18 1.12 -3.90
C GLN A 60 12.31 0.38 -2.88
N ILE A 61 11.06 0.83 -2.68
CA ILE A 61 10.10 0.17 -1.78
C ILE A 61 9.73 -1.21 -2.32
N ALA A 62 9.43 -1.32 -3.62
CA ALA A 62 9.09 -2.59 -4.25
C ALA A 62 10.23 -3.60 -4.14
N SER A 63 11.46 -3.20 -4.46
CA SER A 63 12.67 -4.04 -4.33
C SER A 63 12.91 -4.48 -2.89
N PHE A 64 12.70 -3.60 -1.92
CA PHE A 64 12.79 -3.95 -0.51
C PHE A 64 11.74 -4.99 -0.12
N ILE A 65 10.47 -4.80 -0.52
CA ILE A 65 9.37 -5.75 -0.27
C ILE A 65 9.73 -7.13 -0.82
N THR A 66 10.17 -7.22 -2.08
CA THR A 66 10.56 -8.51 -2.68
C THR A 66 11.82 -9.11 -2.06
N THR A 67 12.65 -8.31 -1.36
CA THR A 67 13.81 -8.84 -0.63
C THR A 67 13.40 -9.51 0.67
N ILE A 68 12.46 -8.91 1.40
CA ILE A 68 11.97 -9.46 2.67
C ILE A 68 10.85 -10.50 2.49
N PHE A 69 10.19 -10.47 1.33
CA PHE A 69 9.12 -11.39 0.94
C PHE A 69 9.27 -11.82 -0.54
N PRO A 70 10.11 -12.83 -0.85
CA PRO A 70 10.51 -13.15 -2.23
C PRO A 70 9.40 -13.53 -3.21
N THR A 71 8.26 -14.02 -2.73
CA THR A 71 7.16 -14.45 -3.61
C THR A 71 6.07 -13.39 -3.75
N THR A 72 6.26 -12.22 -3.13
CA THR A 72 5.32 -11.11 -3.26
C THR A 72 5.31 -10.46 -4.63
N LYS A 73 4.13 -10.00 -5.02
CA LYS A 73 3.92 -9.07 -6.14
C LYS A 73 3.48 -7.73 -5.59
N VAL A 74 4.04 -6.66 -6.15
CA VAL A 74 3.62 -5.28 -5.90
C VAL A 74 2.91 -4.77 -7.14
N THR A 75 1.64 -4.40 -7.02
CA THR A 75 0.80 -4.00 -8.16
C THR A 75 0.14 -2.66 -7.88
N LEU A 76 0.22 -1.72 -8.83
CA LEU A 76 -0.52 -0.47 -8.77
C LEU A 76 -2.01 -0.76 -8.96
N VAL A 77 -2.84 -0.36 -7.99
CA VAL A 77 -4.28 -0.66 -7.98
C VAL A 77 -5.16 0.58 -8.10
N LYS A 78 -4.63 1.75 -7.74
CA LYS A 78 -5.34 3.03 -7.94
C LYS A 78 -4.35 4.19 -8.00
N GLU A 79 -4.49 5.06 -8.99
CA GLU A 79 -3.65 6.25 -9.13
C GLU A 79 -4.34 7.49 -8.57
N LYS A 80 -3.54 8.51 -8.24
CA LYS A 80 -3.99 9.89 -8.01
C LYS A 80 -5.19 10.00 -7.04
N THR A 81 -5.19 9.18 -5.99
CA THR A 81 -6.29 9.14 -5.02
C THR A 81 -6.06 10.16 -3.92
N MET A 82 -7.07 10.97 -3.66
CA MET A 82 -7.07 11.98 -2.61
C MET A 82 -7.45 11.33 -1.27
N ASN A 83 -6.68 11.59 -0.21
CA ASN A 83 -6.93 11.10 1.16
C ASN A 83 -7.37 9.62 1.21
N PRO A 84 -6.57 8.68 0.67
CA PRO A 84 -7.02 7.32 0.46
C PRO A 84 -7.21 6.54 1.77
N VAL A 85 -8.24 5.70 1.79
CA VAL A 85 -8.44 4.61 2.74
C VAL A 85 -7.91 3.32 2.11
N LEU A 86 -6.86 2.75 2.70
CA LEU A 86 -6.16 1.60 2.10
C LEU A 86 -6.80 0.26 2.47
N SER A 87 -7.37 0.15 3.66
CA SER A 87 -7.98 -1.07 4.18
C SER A 87 -9.14 -1.60 3.34
N LYS A 88 -9.81 -0.77 2.52
CA LYS A 88 -10.86 -1.20 1.59
C LYS A 88 -10.98 -0.23 0.42
N LEU A 89 -10.52 -0.64 -0.78
CA LEU A 89 -10.41 0.28 -1.93
C LEU A 89 -11.74 0.89 -2.38
N LEU A 90 -12.83 0.17 -2.17
CA LEU A 90 -14.18 0.63 -2.46
C LEU A 90 -14.58 1.91 -1.71
N ILE A 91 -13.97 2.20 -0.55
CA ILE A 91 -14.22 3.42 0.21
C ILE A 91 -13.69 4.66 -0.53
N ASN A 92 -12.71 4.48 -1.41
CA ASN A 92 -12.12 5.57 -2.19
C ASN A 92 -12.96 5.99 -3.40
N ASP A 93 -14.16 5.44 -3.56
CA ASP A 93 -15.11 5.84 -4.59
C ASP A 93 -16.12 6.82 -3.97
N ILE A 94 -15.90 8.11 -4.25
CA ILE A 94 -16.62 9.22 -3.61
C ILE A 94 -18.11 9.17 -3.96
N GLU A 95 -18.47 8.73 -5.17
CA GLU A 95 -19.86 8.67 -5.65
C GLU A 95 -20.72 7.70 -4.84
N ARG A 96 -20.11 6.79 -4.07
CA ARG A 96 -20.82 5.84 -3.20
C ARG A 96 -21.39 6.47 -1.94
N TYR A 97 -21.00 7.70 -1.61
CA TYR A 97 -21.31 8.32 -0.34
C TYR A 97 -22.01 9.66 -0.57
N SER A 98 -23.22 9.81 -0.05
CA SER A 98 -23.80 11.12 0.16
C SER A 98 -23.29 11.66 1.50
N ILE A 99 -22.97 12.96 1.53
CA ILE A 99 -22.60 13.66 2.77
C ILE A 99 -23.87 14.23 3.46
N ILE A 100 -25.06 13.89 2.94
CA ILE A 100 -26.38 14.39 3.34
C ILE A 100 -27.40 13.26 3.24
#